data_AF-A0A166S8H5-F1
#
_entry.id   AF-A0A166S8H5-F1
#
_cell.length_a   1.000
_cell.length_b   1.000
_cell.length_c   1.000
_cell.angle_alpha   90.00
_cell.angle_beta   90.00
_cell.angle_gamma   90.00
#
_symmetry.space_group_name_H-M   'P 1'
#
loop_
_entity.id
_entity.type
_entity.pdbx_description
1 polymer ?
#
loop_
_entity_poly.entity_id
_entity_poly.type
_entity_poly.pdbx_seq_one_letter_code
_entity_poly.pdbx_strand_id
1 'polypeptide(L)'
;MSKSTDERGRIYLPKDVRERFGEHYRIVELPNHVALFPVDDDPLEGLRDAVGDAFDDVDGSELKEEAREAISEEVREETEQRSQERTE
;
A
#
# COMPACT_ATOMS: atom_id res chain seq x y z
N MET A 1 -20.00 -20.43 -7.73
CA MET A 1 -20.58 -19.58 -8.80
C MET A 1 -19.43 -19.03 -9.62
N SER A 2 -19.10 -19.63 -10.77
CA SER A 2 -18.15 -19.01 -11.70
C SER A 2 -18.85 -17.84 -12.41
N LYS A 3 -18.12 -16.75 -12.61
CA LYS A 3 -18.57 -15.63 -13.45
C LYS A 3 -17.77 -15.70 -14.75
N SER A 4 -18.45 -15.72 -15.88
CA SER A 4 -17.82 -15.62 -17.19
C SER A 4 -17.72 -14.16 -17.59
N THR A 5 -16.69 -13.83 -18.36
CA THR A 5 -16.65 -12.58 -19.11
C THR A 5 -17.65 -12.60 -20.25
N ASP A 6 -18.13 -11.42 -20.65
CA ASP A 6 -18.87 -11.26 -21.91
C ASP A 6 -17.93 -11.16 -23.13
N GLU A 7 -18.50 -10.93 -24.31
CA GLU A 7 -17.77 -10.79 -25.58
C GLU A 7 -16.70 -9.69 -25.59
N ARG A 8 -16.80 -8.73 -24.66
CA ARG A 8 -15.87 -7.61 -24.52
C ARG A 8 -14.91 -7.79 -23.35
N GLY A 9 -14.89 -8.95 -22.71
CA GLY A 9 -14.03 -9.24 -21.56
C GLY A 9 -14.51 -8.63 -20.25
N ARG A 10 -15.76 -8.15 -20.15
CA ARG A 10 -16.28 -7.49 -18.94
C ARG A 10 -16.80 -8.52 -17.94
N ILE A 11 -16.52 -8.30 -16.66
CA ILE A 11 -17.06 -9.10 -15.55
C ILE A 11 -18.15 -8.29 -14.85
N TYR A 12 -19.31 -8.92 -14.64
CA TYR A 12 -20.39 -8.31 -13.87
C TYR A 12 -20.12 -8.41 -12.36
N LEU A 13 -19.97 -7.25 -11.69
CA LEU A 13 -19.86 -7.17 -10.24
C LEU A 13 -21.25 -7.23 -9.58
N PRO A 14 -21.49 -8.16 -8.64
CA PRO A 14 -22.74 -8.23 -7.88
C PRO A 14 -23.08 -6.90 -7.20
N LYS A 15 -24.38 -6.62 -7.05
CA LYS A 15 -24.89 -5.39 -6.43
C LYS A 15 -24.27 -5.15 -5.04
N ASP A 16 -24.23 -6.17 -4.19
CA ASP A 16 -23.71 -6.08 -2.83
C ASP A 16 -22.23 -5.64 -2.78
N VAL A 17 -21.44 -6.01 -3.79
CA VAL A 17 -20.03 -5.57 -3.90
C VAL A 17 -19.96 -4.09 -4.24
N ARG A 18 -20.79 -3.62 -5.19
CA ARG A 18 -20.85 -2.23 -5.60
C ARG A 18 -21.35 -1.30 -4.49
N GLU A 19 -22.35 -1.74 -3.73
CA GLU A 19 -22.86 -0.98 -2.58
C GLU A 19 -21.83 -0.87 -1.45
N ARG A 20 -20.99 -1.89 -1.27
CA ARG A 20 -20.00 -1.92 -0.20
C ARG A 20 -18.69 -1.21 -0.55
N PHE A 21 -18.24 -1.31 -1.79
CA PHE A 21 -16.89 -0.89 -2.21
C PHE A 21 -16.90 0.17 -3.30
N GLY A 22 -18.07 0.69 -3.69
CA GLY A 22 -18.19 1.73 -4.69
C GLY A 22 -18.16 1.22 -6.13
N GLU A 23 -18.05 2.17 -7.06
CA GLU A 23 -18.18 1.94 -8.51
C GLU A 23 -16.85 2.03 -9.27
N HIS A 24 -15.84 2.67 -8.69
CA HIS A 24 -14.53 2.88 -9.30
C HIS A 24 -13.52 1.88 -8.76
N TYR A 25 -12.79 1.22 -9.66
CA TYR A 25 -11.78 0.23 -9.30
C TYR A 25 -10.51 0.40 -10.12
N ARG A 26 -9.36 0.21 -9.48
CA ARG A 26 -8.08 0.00 -10.13
C ARG A 26 -7.83 -1.48 -10.30
N ILE A 27 -7.50 -1.89 -11.53
CA ILE A 27 -7.10 -3.26 -11.85
C ILE A 27 -5.61 -3.42 -11.59
N VAL A 28 -5.25 -4.46 -10.83
CA VAL A 28 -3.86 -4.85 -10.57
C VAL A 28 -3.66 -6.28 -11.03
N GLU A 29 -2.64 -6.50 -11.86
CA GLU A 29 -2.24 -7.82 -12.34
C GLU A 29 -1.22 -8.43 -11.39
N LEU A 30 -1.56 -9.58 -10.80
CA LEU A 30 -0.69 -10.36 -9.93
C LEU A 30 -0.40 -11.71 -10.59
N PRO A 31 0.68 -12.43 -10.21
CA PRO A 31 1.12 -13.64 -10.92
C PRO A 31 0.04 -14.72 -11.09
N ASN A 32 -0.91 -14.83 -10.16
CA ASN A 32 -1.93 -15.87 -10.15
C ASN A 32 -3.36 -15.35 -10.31
N HIS A 33 -3.59 -14.03 -10.26
CA HIS A 33 -4.93 -13.46 -10.27
C HIS A 33 -4.93 -11.98 -10.64
N VAL A 34 -6.10 -11.49 -11.00
CA VAL A 34 -6.38 -10.06 -11.15
C VAL A 34 -7.09 -9.58 -9.89
N ALA A 35 -6.59 -8.51 -9.29
CA ALA A 35 -7.21 -7.88 -8.12
C ALA A 35 -7.89 -6.57 -8.53
N LEU A 36 -9.07 -6.31 -7.95
CA LEU A 36 -9.80 -5.05 -8.10
C LEU A 36 -9.72 -4.30 -6.79
N PHE A 37 -9.05 -3.15 -6.79
CA PHE A 37 -8.96 -2.27 -5.63
C PHE A 37 -9.95 -1.12 -5.79
N PRO A 38 -10.87 -0.91 -4.83
CA PRO A 38 -11.78 0.22 -4.88
C PRO A 38 -10.99 1.53 -4.82
N VAL A 39 -11.51 2.55 -5.51
CA VAL A 39 -10.95 3.90 -5.54
C VAL A 39 -12.05 4.85 -5.11
N ASP A 40 -11.81 5.57 -4.02
CA ASP A 40 -12.72 6.63 -3.56
C ASP A 40 -12.75 7.77 -4.57
N ASP A 41 -13.87 8.50 -4.62
CA ASP A 41 -14.03 9.65 -5.53
C ASP A 41 -12.98 10.75 -5.23
N ASP A 42 -12.61 10.90 -3.96
CA ASP A 42 -11.40 11.61 -3.53
C ASP A 42 -10.42 10.61 -2.86
N PRO A 43 -9.39 10.15 -3.59
CA PRO A 43 -8.41 9.21 -3.05
C PRO A 43 -7.58 9.76 -1.88
N LEU A 44 -7.42 11.07 -1.77
CA LEU A 44 -6.65 11.67 -0.67
C LEU A 44 -7.49 11.72 0.59
N GLU A 45 -8.77 12.08 0.47
CA GLU A 45 -9.72 12.01 1.58
C GLU A 45 -9.89 10.58 2.07
N GLY A 46 -10.12 9.62 1.16
CA GLY A 46 -10.25 8.20 1.52
C GLY A 46 -8.99 7.63 2.20
N LEU A 47 -7.80 8.04 1.73
CA LEU A 47 -6.56 7.66 2.40
C LEU A 47 -6.48 8.24 3.82
N ARG A 48 -6.85 9.52 4.01
CA ARG A 48 -6.85 10.19 5.32
C ARG A 48 -7.84 9.52 6.27
N ASP A 49 -9.05 9.21 5.83
CA ASP A 49 -10.05 8.51 6.64
C ASP A 49 -9.57 7.11 7.04
N ALA A 50 -8.86 6.41 6.15
CA ALA A 50 -8.35 5.07 6.42
C ALA A 50 -7.19 5.06 7.43
N VAL A 51 -6.31 6.07 7.41
CA VAL A 51 -5.25 6.22 8.43
C VAL A 51 -5.77 6.83 9.73
N GLY A 52 -6.87 7.59 9.66
CA GLY A 52 -7.46 8.30 10.79
C GLY A 52 -6.43 9.20 11.49
N ASP A 53 -6.52 9.25 12.81
CA ASP A 53 -5.74 10.17 13.65
C ASP A 53 -4.30 9.66 13.93
N ALA A 54 -3.87 8.57 13.26
CA ALA A 54 -2.59 7.91 13.54
C ALA A 54 -1.35 8.84 13.38
N PHE A 55 -1.50 9.92 12.61
CA PHE A 55 -0.44 10.89 12.35
C PHE A 55 -0.81 12.32 12.79
N ASP A 56 -1.91 12.52 13.52
CA ASP A 56 -2.38 13.87 13.89
C ASP A 56 -1.40 14.61 14.82
N ASP A 57 -0.72 13.88 15.69
CA ASP A 57 0.26 14.42 16.64
C ASP A 57 1.70 14.40 16.10
N VAL A 58 1.90 14.00 14.84
CA VAL A 58 3.24 13.75 14.31
C VAL A 58 3.56 14.68 13.14
N ASP A 59 4.66 15.43 13.26
CA ASP A 59 5.12 16.28 12.18
C ASP A 59 5.82 15.46 11.07
N GLY A 60 5.43 15.69 9.83
CA GLY A 60 5.97 14.95 8.68
C GLY A 60 7.46 15.18 8.43
N SER A 61 8.03 16.30 8.89
CA SER A 61 9.46 16.55 8.79
C SER A 61 10.25 15.81 9.87
N GLU A 62 9.70 15.68 11.07
CA GLU A 62 10.26 14.88 12.17
C GLU A 62 10.29 13.39 11.80
N LEU A 63 9.17 12.82 11.32
CA LEU A 63 9.14 11.44 10.82
C LEU A 63 10.19 11.16 9.75
N LYS A 64 10.42 12.14 8.88
CA LYS A 64 11.40 12.01 7.80
C LYS A 64 12.83 12.06 8.32
N GLU A 65 13.10 12.87 9.34
CA GLU A 65 14.40 12.95 9.98
C GLU A 65 14.70 11.65 10.74
N GLU A 66 13.78 11.18 11.56
CA GLU A 66 13.89 9.91 12.28
C GLU A 66 14.12 8.72 11.34
N ALA A 67 13.35 8.61 10.26
CA ALA A 67 13.52 7.54 9.29
C ALA A 67 14.92 7.56 8.63
N ARG A 68 15.47 8.75 8.39
CA ARG A 68 16.81 8.89 7.81
C ARG A 68 17.91 8.54 8.81
N GLU A 69 17.73 8.93 10.07
CA GLU A 69 18.66 8.60 11.14
C GLU A 69 18.71 7.09 11.36
N ALA A 70 17.55 6.44 11.48
CA ALA A 70 17.44 4.99 11.66
C ALA A 70 18.14 4.20 10.53
N ILE A 71 17.91 4.59 9.26
CA ILE A 71 18.60 3.96 8.11
C ILE A 71 20.11 4.20 8.17
N SER A 72 20.53 5.40 8.58
CA SER A 72 21.96 5.73 8.66
C SER A 72 22.66 4.94 9.76
N GLU A 73 21.98 4.71 10.88
CA GLU A 73 22.46 3.87 12.00
C GLU A 73 22.55 2.41 11.57
N GLU A 74 21.52 1.85 10.94
CA GLU A 74 21.51 0.48 10.42
C GLU A 74 22.68 0.22 9.45
N VAL A 75 22.91 1.13 8.49
CA VAL A 75 24.03 1.02 7.55
C VAL A 75 25.38 1.08 8.27
N ARG A 76 25.49 1.89 9.32
CA ARG A 76 26.72 1.99 10.10
C ARG A 76 27.00 0.70 10.85
N GLU A 77 26.00 0.17 11.54
CA GLU A 77 26.10 -1.11 12.26
C GLU A 77 26.46 -2.26 11.31
N GLU A 78 25.82 -2.34 10.15
CA GLU A 78 26.13 -3.36 9.13
C GLU A 78 27.58 -3.23 8.63
N THR A 79 28.04 -1.99 8.42
CA THR A 79 29.43 -1.72 7.99
C THR A 79 30.44 -2.11 9.08
N GLU A 80 30.13 -1.81 10.34
CA GLU A 80 30.97 -2.14 11.49
C GLU A 80 31.05 -3.66 11.71
N GLN A 81 29.93 -4.37 11.63
CA GLN A 81 29.87 -5.84 11.69
C GLN A 81 30.72 -6.48 10.58
N ARG A 82 30.56 -6.03 9.33
CA ARG A 82 31.36 -6.54 8.20
C ARG A 82 32.85 -6.25 8.32
N SER A 83 33.23 -5.20 9.06
CA SER A 83 34.64 -4.89 9.33
C SER A 83 35.23 -5.81 10.41
N GLN A 84 34.44 -6.16 11.43
CA GLN A 84 34.83 -7.08 12.50
C GLN A 84 35.01 -8.50 11.96
N GLU A 85 34.08 -8.99 11.14
CA GLU A 85 34.18 -10.31 10.48
C GLU A 85 35.39 -10.46 9.54
N ARG A 86 35.95 -9.34 9.04
CA ARG A 86 37.15 -9.35 8.17
C ARG A 86 38.46 -9.35 8.94
N THR A 87 38.42 -9.08 10.25
CA THR A 87 39.61 -8.92 11.07
C THR A 87 39.87 -10.15 11.95
N GLU A 88 38.93 -11.10 11.99
CA GLU A 88 39.06 -12.47 12.54
C GLU A 88 39.43 -13.50 11.46
#